data_AF-A0A9E4IZC5-F1
#
_entry.id   AF-A0A9E4IZC5-F1
#
_cell.length_a   1.000
_cell.length_b   1.000
_cell.length_c   1.000
_cell.angle_alpha   90.00
_cell.angle_beta   90.00
_cell.angle_gamma   90.00
#
_symmetry.space_group_name_H-M   'P 1'
#
loop_
_entity.id
_entity.type
_entity.pdbx_description
1 polymer ?
#
loop_
_entity_poly.entity_id
_entity_poly.type
_entity_poly.pdbx_seq_one_letter_code
_entity_poly.pdbx_strand_id
1 'polypeptide(L)'
;MSAEIQPFRIDIDQADLDDLRDRLARTRFPEAETVDDWSQGIPLAYVRELCGYWRDGYDWRATEARLNAIPHFRTEIDGLGIHFLHVRSPVESAAPLVITHGWPGSI
;
A
#
# COMPACT_ATOMS: atom_id res chain seq x y z
N MET A 1 15.16 -3.96 -27.66
CA MET A 1 13.78 -3.44 -27.70
C MET A 1 13.65 -2.51 -26.52
N SER A 2 13.42 -1.20 -26.76
CA SER A 2 13.18 -0.28 -25.65
C SER A 2 11.76 -0.53 -25.16
N ALA A 3 11.61 -0.98 -23.91
CA ALA A 3 10.30 -1.06 -23.30
C ALA A 3 9.75 0.37 -23.13
N GLU A 4 8.51 0.58 -23.56
CA GLU A 4 7.82 1.86 -23.39
C GLU A 4 7.65 2.15 -21.89
N ILE A 5 7.91 3.38 -21.46
CA ILE A 5 7.65 3.83 -20.09
C ILE A 5 6.33 4.59 -20.10
N GLN A 6 5.34 4.07 -19.40
CA GLN A 6 3.98 4.60 -19.38
C GLN A 6 3.71 5.25 -18.01
N PRO A 7 3.07 6.45 -17.96
CA PRO A 7 2.58 7.00 -16.72
C PRO A 7 1.62 6.04 -16.02
N PHE A 8 1.72 5.94 -14.70
CA PHE A 8 0.84 5.13 -13.88
C PHE A 8 0.15 6.02 -12.84
N ARG A 9 -1.11 5.70 -12.54
CA ARG A 9 -1.88 6.33 -11.47
C ARG A 9 -2.54 5.23 -10.66
N ILE A 10 -2.43 5.34 -9.34
CA ILE A 10 -3.17 4.49 -8.41
C ILE A 10 -4.62 4.96 -8.46
N ASP A 11 -5.51 4.06 -8.85
CA ASP A 11 -6.95 4.32 -8.95
C ASP A 11 -7.68 3.05 -8.56
N ILE A 12 -8.00 2.93 -7.27
CA ILE A 12 -8.71 1.76 -6.73
C ILE A 12 -10.21 2.00 -6.84
N ASP A 13 -10.92 1.07 -7.46
CA ASP A 13 -12.36 1.19 -7.67
C ASP A 13 -13.11 1.30 -6.34
N GLN A 14 -14.18 2.10 -6.33
CA GLN A 14 -14.99 2.28 -5.12
C GLN A 14 -15.57 0.95 -4.63
N ALA A 15 -15.90 0.04 -5.54
CA ALA A 15 -16.38 -1.30 -5.23
C ALA A 15 -15.38 -2.13 -4.41
N ASP A 16 -14.07 -2.00 -4.67
CA ASP A 16 -13.04 -2.71 -3.92
C ASP A 16 -12.91 -2.16 -2.49
N LEU A 17 -13.06 -0.84 -2.32
CA LEU A 17 -13.06 -0.21 -1.00
C LEU A 17 -14.31 -0.57 -0.20
N ASP A 18 -15.46 -0.68 -0.86
CA ASP A 18 -16.70 -1.08 -0.22
C ASP A 18 -16.66 -2.57 0.18
N ASP A 19 -16.13 -3.46 -0.69
CA ASP A 19 -15.89 -4.86 -0.35
C ASP A 19 -14.92 -5.00 0.84
N LEU A 20 -13.84 -4.19 0.88
CA LEU A 20 -12.93 -4.15 2.03
C LEU A 20 -13.68 -3.82 3.33
N ARG A 21 -14.51 -2.78 3.32
CA ARG A 21 -15.30 -2.38 4.50
C ARG A 21 -16.27 -3.48 4.94
N ASP A 22 -16.94 -4.12 3.99
CA ASP A 22 -17.87 -5.22 4.24
C ASP A 22 -17.17 -6.44 4.83
N ARG A 23 -15.95 -6.76 4.36
CA ARG A 23 -15.14 -7.85 4.92
C ARG A 23 -14.68 -7.52 6.34
N LEU A 24 -14.20 -6.30 6.58
CA LEU A 24 -13.83 -5.86 7.93
C LEU A 24 -15.03 -5.94 8.88
N ALA A 25 -16.23 -5.52 8.45
CA ALA A 25 -17.45 -5.59 9.26
C ALA A 25 -17.90 -7.03 9.57
N ARG A 26 -17.66 -7.97 8.66
CA ARG A 26 -18.04 -9.40 8.82
C ARG A 26 -16.91 -10.27 9.38
N THR A 27 -15.84 -9.67 9.90
CA THR A 27 -14.69 -10.41 10.44
C THR A 27 -15.14 -11.31 11.59
N ARG A 28 -14.93 -12.63 11.44
CA ARG A 28 -15.06 -13.59 12.53
C ARG A 28 -13.75 -13.63 13.30
N PHE A 29 -13.69 -12.87 14.38
CA PHE A 29 -12.54 -12.84 15.29
C PHE A 29 -12.38 -14.17 16.06
N PRO A 30 -11.13 -14.57 16.39
CA PRO A 30 -10.87 -15.69 17.27
C PRO A 30 -11.20 -15.36 18.74
N GLU A 31 -11.03 -16.35 19.61
CA GLU A 31 -10.98 -16.17 21.06
C GLU A 31 -9.77 -15.32 21.48
N ALA A 32 -9.82 -14.78 22.70
CA ALA A 32 -8.72 -14.02 23.27
C ALA A 32 -7.49 -14.91 23.57
N GLU A 33 -6.32 -14.32 23.43
CA GLU A 33 -5.03 -14.86 23.85
C GLU A 33 -5.00 -15.23 25.35
N THR A 34 -4.09 -16.13 25.73
CA THR A 34 -3.96 -16.60 27.13
C THR A 34 -2.93 -15.80 27.94
N VAL A 35 -2.40 -14.71 27.38
CA VAL A 35 -1.33 -13.89 27.96
C VAL A 35 -1.74 -12.43 27.96
N ASP A 36 -1.24 -11.66 28.91
CA ASP A 36 -1.51 -10.21 29.00
C ASP A 36 -0.46 -9.36 28.25
N ASP A 37 0.41 -10.00 27.45
CA ASP A 37 1.47 -9.37 26.65
C ASP A 37 1.43 -9.77 25.16
N TRP A 38 2.44 -9.38 24.39
CA TRP A 38 2.52 -9.62 22.93
C TRP A 38 3.29 -10.90 22.57
N SER A 39 3.63 -11.75 23.54
CA SER A 39 4.50 -12.92 23.31
C SER A 39 3.87 -13.97 22.39
N GLN A 40 2.53 -13.98 22.27
CA GLN A 40 1.78 -14.85 21.37
C GLN A 40 1.32 -14.15 20.07
N GLY A 41 1.80 -12.92 19.81
CA GLY A 41 1.42 -12.13 18.65
C GLY A 41 0.58 -10.91 19.03
N ILE A 42 -0.21 -10.43 18.06
CA ILE A 42 -1.03 -9.22 18.21
C ILE A 42 -2.25 -9.50 19.12
N PRO A 43 -2.47 -8.72 20.20
CA PRO A 43 -3.62 -8.88 21.08
C PRO A 43 -4.95 -8.71 20.36
N LEU A 44 -5.96 -9.53 20.70
CA LEU A 44 -7.28 -9.47 20.06
C LEU A 44 -7.92 -8.09 20.17
N ALA A 45 -7.79 -7.44 21.33
CA ALA A 45 -8.34 -6.11 21.56
C ALA A 45 -7.77 -5.08 20.58
N TYR A 46 -6.46 -5.13 20.33
CA TYR A 46 -5.78 -4.23 19.42
C TYR A 46 -6.18 -4.49 17.96
N VAL A 47 -6.27 -5.75 17.51
CA VAL A 47 -6.74 -6.06 16.14
C VAL A 47 -8.16 -5.54 15.93
N ARG A 48 -9.05 -5.71 16.91
CA ARG A 48 -10.43 -5.21 16.81
C ARG A 48 -10.48 -3.69 16.67
N GLU A 49 -9.67 -2.97 17.44
CA GLU A 49 -9.53 -1.51 17.33
C GLU A 49 -9.00 -1.11 15.95
N LEU A 50 -7.91 -1.75 15.49
CA LEU A 50 -7.31 -1.48 14.20
C LEU A 50 -8.28 -1.75 13.03
N CYS A 51 -9.00 -2.86 13.06
CA CYS A 51 -10.05 -3.16 12.07
C CYS A 51 -11.18 -2.13 12.11
N GLY A 52 -11.58 -1.67 13.30
CA GLY A 52 -12.58 -0.62 13.45
C GLY A 52 -12.13 0.70 12.82
N TYR A 53 -10.90 1.14 13.14
CA TYR A 53 -10.32 2.33 12.52
C TYR A 53 -10.19 2.18 11.01
N TRP A 54 -9.71 1.04 10.52
CA TRP A 54 -9.55 0.81 9.08
C TRP A 54 -10.89 0.86 8.33
N ARG A 55 -11.96 0.32 8.93
CA ARG A 55 -13.30 0.35 8.33
C ARG A 55 -13.90 1.76 8.31
N ASP A 56 -13.86 2.45 9.45
CA ASP A 56 -14.70 3.62 9.70
C ASP A 56 -13.95 4.96 9.70
N GLY A 57 -12.63 4.94 10.00
CA GLY A 57 -11.82 6.15 10.19
C GLY A 57 -10.73 6.35 9.14
N TYR A 58 -10.24 5.28 8.51
CA TYR A 58 -9.15 5.37 7.54
C TYR A 58 -9.65 5.84 6.17
N ASP A 59 -9.13 7.00 5.73
CA ASP A 59 -9.43 7.55 4.42
C ASP A 59 -8.42 7.08 3.36
N TRP A 60 -8.82 6.06 2.59
CA TRP A 60 -8.04 5.60 1.44
C TRP A 60 -7.87 6.68 0.37
N ARG A 61 -8.89 7.51 0.11
CA ARG A 61 -8.83 8.52 -0.96
C ARG A 61 -7.82 9.60 -0.64
N ALA A 62 -7.69 9.98 0.63
CA ALA A 62 -6.61 10.86 1.08
C ALA A 62 -5.22 10.22 0.88
N THR A 63 -5.08 8.92 1.17
CA THR A 63 -3.82 8.19 0.95
C THR A 63 -3.48 8.06 -0.54
N GLU A 64 -4.46 7.68 -1.36
CA GLU A 64 -4.34 7.56 -2.81
C GLU A 64 -3.93 8.90 -3.45
N ALA A 65 -4.52 10.02 -3.01
CA ALA A 65 -4.12 11.35 -3.45
C ALA A 65 -2.66 11.67 -3.06
N ARG A 66 -2.26 11.33 -1.82
CA ARG A 66 -0.88 11.53 -1.33
C ARG A 66 0.13 10.71 -2.12
N LEU A 67 -0.18 9.46 -2.44
CA LEU A 67 0.70 8.59 -3.23
C LEU A 67 0.83 9.14 -4.66
N ASN A 68 -0.29 9.42 -5.32
CA ASN A 68 -0.32 9.98 -6.67
C ASN A 68 0.26 11.40 -6.81
N ALA A 69 0.61 12.07 -5.70
CA ALA A 69 1.36 13.32 -5.74
C ALA A 69 2.83 13.11 -6.18
N ILE A 70 3.30 11.86 -6.17
CA ILE A 70 4.62 11.48 -6.67
C ILE A 70 4.44 10.85 -8.07
N PRO A 71 5.31 11.17 -9.05
CA PRO A 71 5.21 10.55 -10.38
C PRO A 71 5.47 9.03 -10.35
N HIS A 72 4.46 8.26 -10.72
CA HIS A 72 4.55 6.81 -10.90
C HIS A 72 4.59 6.44 -12.39
N PHE A 73 5.28 5.35 -12.69
CA PHE A 73 5.42 4.82 -14.03
C PHE A 73 5.36 3.30 -14.01
N ARG A 74 5.08 2.72 -15.18
CA ARG A 74 5.17 1.29 -15.43
C ARG A 74 5.90 1.04 -16.74
N THR A 75 6.69 -0.03 -16.78
CA THR A 75 7.32 -0.53 -18.00
C THR A 75 7.38 -2.06 -17.98
N GLU A 76 7.63 -2.69 -19.11
CA GLU A 76 7.75 -4.14 -19.21
C GLU A 76 9.22 -4.56 -19.27
N ILE A 77 9.66 -5.41 -18.34
CA ILE A 77 11.01 -6.00 -18.34
C ILE A 77 10.82 -7.51 -18.25
N ASP A 78 11.36 -8.25 -19.23
CA ASP A 78 11.27 -9.71 -19.31
C ASP A 78 9.83 -10.25 -19.17
N GLY A 79 8.86 -9.54 -19.76
CA GLY A 79 7.44 -9.89 -19.72
C GLY A 79 6.71 -9.52 -18.42
N LEU A 80 7.36 -8.80 -17.51
CA LEU A 80 6.78 -8.35 -16.23
C LEU A 80 6.56 -6.84 -16.23
N GLY A 81 5.35 -6.42 -15.89
CA GLY A 81 5.04 -4.99 -15.73
C GLY A 81 5.56 -4.44 -14.41
N ILE A 82 6.75 -3.83 -14.43
CA ILE A 82 7.45 -3.24 -13.28
C ILE A 82 6.93 -1.82 -13.00
N HIS A 83 6.40 -1.61 -11.80
CA HIS A 83 6.01 -0.29 -11.28
C HIS A 83 7.19 0.36 -10.56
N PHE A 84 7.35 1.67 -10.74
CA PHE A 84 8.37 2.45 -10.06
C PHE A 84 7.94 3.91 -9.92
N LEU A 85 8.53 4.61 -8.95
CA LEU A 85 8.47 6.07 -8.88
C LEU A 85 9.71 6.66 -9.56
N HIS A 86 9.54 7.77 -10.26
CA HIS A 86 10.65 8.50 -10.85
C HIS A 86 10.55 9.99 -10.55
N VAL A 87 11.31 10.43 -9.56
CA VAL A 87 11.41 11.84 -9.16
C VAL A 87 12.69 12.41 -9.76
N ARG A 88 12.54 13.28 -10.76
CA ARG A 88 13.70 13.92 -11.41
C ARG A 88 14.24 15.05 -10.56
N SER A 89 15.56 15.06 -10.39
CA SER A 89 16.26 16.22 -9.85
C SER A 89 16.11 17.41 -10.81
N PRO A 90 15.97 18.65 -10.29
CA PRO A 90 16.10 19.84 -11.12
C PRO A 90 17.55 20.08 -11.60
N VAL A 91 18.54 19.38 -11.04
CA VAL A 91 19.95 19.47 -11.44
C VAL A 91 20.23 18.43 -12.53
N GLU A 92 20.61 18.90 -13.72
CA GLU A 92 20.85 18.06 -14.91
C GLU A 92 21.93 17.00 -14.70
N SER A 93 22.95 17.29 -13.89
CA SER A 93 24.07 16.40 -13.59
C SER A 93 23.87 15.54 -12.33
N ALA A 94 22.65 15.48 -11.78
CA ALA A 94 22.38 14.69 -10.59
C ALA A 94 22.72 13.21 -10.81
N ALA A 95 23.40 12.61 -9.84
CA ALA A 95 23.70 11.18 -9.85
C ALA A 95 22.40 10.36 -9.72
N PRO A 96 22.14 9.40 -10.62
CA PRO A 96 20.99 8.50 -10.48
C PRO A 96 21.12 7.63 -9.22
N LEU A 97 20.02 7.47 -8.49
CA LEU A 97 19.92 6.57 -7.33
C LEU A 97 18.70 5.67 -7.49
N VAL A 98 18.91 4.37 -7.31
CA VAL A 98 17.83 3.38 -7.23
C VAL A 98 17.68 2.96 -5.76
N ILE A 99 16.46 3.07 -5.25
CA ILE A 99 16.10 2.61 -3.90
C ILE A 99 15.10 1.47 -4.06
N THR A 100 15.41 0.32 -3.49
CA THR A 100 14.54 -0.85 -3.49
C THR A 100 14.08 -1.15 -2.07
N HIS A 101 12.79 -1.43 -1.91
CA HIS A 101 12.25 -1.84 -0.62
C HIS A 101 12.46 -3.34 -0.38
N GLY A 102 12.38 -3.77 0.87
CA GLY A 102 12.32 -5.18 1.26
C GLY A 102 10.91 -5.61 1.64
N TRP A 103 10.79 -6.80 2.24
CA TRP A 103 9.56 -7.29 2.84
C TRP A 103 9.51 -6.96 4.34
N PRO A 104 8.36 -6.54 4.93
CA PRO A 104 7.02 -6.37 4.36
C PRO A 104 6.74 -4.93 3.86
N GLY A 105 7.75 -4.21 3.38
CA GLY A 105 7.62 -2.83 2.90
C GLY A 105 7.06 -2.73 1.47
N SER A 106 6.80 -1.49 1.05
CA SER A 106 6.39 -1.13 -0.31
C SER A 106 6.83 0.31 -0.64
N ILE A 107 6.69 0.68 -1.90
CA ILE A 107 6.89 2.03 -2.43
C ILE A 107 5.57 2.77 -2.65
#